data_AF-A0A3N7HP83-F1
#
_entry.id   AF-A0A3N7HP83-F1
#
_cell.length_a   1.000
_cell.length_b   1.000
_cell.length_c   1.000
_cell.angle_alpha   90.00
_cell.angle_beta   90.00
_cell.angle_gamma   90.00
#
_symmetry.space_group_name_H-M   'P 1'
#
loop_
_entity.id
_entity.type
_entity.pdbx_description
1 polymer ?
#
loop_
_entity_poly.entity_id
_entity_poly.type
_entity_poly.pdbx_seq_one_letter_code
_entity_poly.pdbx_strand_id
1 'polypeptide(L)'
;MEALQARFGLRIAARLSEGSRELPHDISERLKASRELALERARLARRVEAATSTQVSGSGPTATLSLGGGSKSDWWLKLASALPMAALVAGFLFIAHAHTRQQIAAAAEIDAALLSDDVPPVAYSDPGFVEFLKTPRD
;
A
#
# COMPACT_ATOMS: atom_id res chain seq x y z
N MET A 1 -21.64 -22.05 -0.23
CA MET A 1 -20.98 -20.75 -0.52
C MET A 1 -19.46 -20.86 -0.46
N GLU A 2 -18.90 -21.43 0.61
CA GLU A 2 -17.45 -21.56 0.81
C GLU A 2 -16.73 -22.38 -0.28
N ALA A 3 -17.29 -23.52 -0.71
CA ALA A 3 -16.72 -24.34 -1.80
C ALA A 3 -16.68 -23.61 -3.15
N LEU A 4 -17.61 -22.67 -3.38
CA LEU A 4 -17.68 -21.86 -4.60
C LEU A 4 -16.60 -20.76 -4.56
N GLN A 5 -16.40 -20.13 -3.42
CA GLN A 5 -15.33 -19.16 -3.18
C GLN A 5 -13.95 -19.80 -3.30
N ALA A 6 -13.75 -21.00 -2.74
CA ALA A 6 -12.50 -21.74 -2.85
C ALA A 6 -12.15 -22.08 -4.31
N ARG A 7 -13.14 -22.51 -5.10
CA ARG A 7 -12.97 -22.77 -6.53
C ARG A 7 -12.62 -21.52 -7.32
N PHE A 8 -13.27 -20.40 -7.01
CA PHE A 8 -12.96 -19.10 -7.63
C PHE A 8 -11.54 -18.65 -7.28
N GLY A 9 -11.15 -18.73 -6.01
CA GLY A 9 -9.81 -18.40 -5.54
C GLY A 9 -8.74 -19.25 -6.21
N LEU A 10 -8.94 -20.56 -6.32
CA LEU A 10 -8.04 -21.47 -7.04
C LEU A 10 -7.88 -21.07 -8.51
N ARG A 11 -8.97 -20.65 -9.16
CA ARG A 11 -8.93 -20.24 -10.57
C ARG A 11 -8.18 -18.93 -10.78
N ILE A 12 -8.32 -17.98 -9.87
CA ILE A 12 -7.52 -16.74 -9.87
C ILE A 12 -6.05 -17.07 -9.63
N ALA A 13 -5.74 -17.87 -8.60
CA ALA A 13 -4.38 -18.24 -8.26
C ALA A 13 -3.68 -18.97 -9.42
N ALA A 14 -4.39 -19.87 -10.11
CA ALA A 14 -3.88 -20.56 -11.28
C ALA A 14 -3.55 -19.59 -12.42
N ARG A 15 -4.45 -18.64 -12.73
CA ARG A 15 -4.21 -17.62 -13.77
C ARG A 15 -3.08 -16.67 -13.42
N LEU A 16 -2.98 -16.25 -12.16
CA LEU A 16 -1.88 -15.40 -11.70
C LEU A 16 -0.55 -16.15 -11.76
N SER A 17 -0.53 -17.43 -11.38
CA SER A 17 0.66 -18.28 -11.47
C SER A 17 1.10 -18.51 -12.91
N GLU A 18 0.16 -18.67 -13.84
CA GLU A 18 0.45 -18.82 -15.26
C GLU A 18 1.05 -17.53 -15.82
N GLY A 19 0.41 -16.37 -15.57
CA GLY A 19 0.95 -15.07 -15.95
C GLY A 19 2.30 -14.75 -15.29
N SER A 20 2.57 -15.31 -14.10
CA SER A 20 3.84 -15.12 -13.40
C SER A 20 5.07 -15.73 -14.13
N ARG A 21 4.83 -16.68 -15.04
CA ARG A 21 5.90 -17.36 -15.80
C ARG A 21 6.36 -16.58 -17.02
N GLU A 22 5.56 -15.64 -17.49
CA GLU A 22 5.80 -14.87 -18.72
C GLU A 22 6.35 -13.47 -18.42
N LEU A 23 6.79 -13.22 -17.18
CA LEU A 23 7.32 -11.91 -16.81
C LEU A 23 8.68 -11.64 -17.47
N PRO A 24 8.90 -10.39 -17.92
CA PRO A 24 10.21 -9.88 -18.28
C PRO A 24 11.26 -10.13 -17.17
N HIS A 25 12.49 -10.38 -17.60
CA HIS A 25 13.58 -10.79 -16.71
C HIS A 25 13.85 -9.76 -15.60
N ASP A 26 13.81 -8.47 -15.94
CA ASP A 26 14.02 -7.36 -14.99
C ASP A 26 13.00 -7.33 -13.85
N ILE A 27 11.72 -7.64 -14.13
CA ILE A 27 10.68 -7.70 -13.10
C ILE A 27 10.88 -8.93 -12.21
N SER A 28 11.29 -10.07 -12.79
CA SER A 28 11.57 -11.28 -12.01
C SER A 28 12.71 -11.07 -11.01
N GLU A 29 13.77 -10.36 -11.42
CA GLU A 29 14.91 -10.03 -10.56
C GLU A 29 14.53 -9.05 -9.45
N ARG A 30 13.74 -8.01 -9.78
CA ARG A 30 13.21 -7.09 -8.75
C ARG A 30 12.32 -7.80 -7.74
N LEU A 31 11.49 -8.75 -8.18
CA LEU A 31 10.65 -9.55 -7.29
C LEU A 31 11.49 -10.45 -6.39
N LYS A 32 12.53 -11.11 -6.90
CA LYS A 32 13.47 -11.90 -6.08
C LYS A 32 14.15 -11.03 -5.02
N ALA A 33 14.69 -9.88 -5.41
CA ALA A 33 15.32 -8.94 -4.48
C ALA A 33 14.34 -8.49 -3.39
N SER A 34 13.10 -8.15 -3.77
CA SER A 34 12.07 -7.74 -2.81
C SER A 34 11.69 -8.88 -1.85
N ARG A 35 11.65 -10.13 -2.33
CA ARG A 35 11.38 -11.33 -1.52
C ARG A 35 12.49 -11.56 -0.51
N GLU A 36 13.75 -11.45 -0.91
CA GLU A 36 14.90 -11.59 -0.02
C GLU A 36 14.87 -10.51 1.07
N LEU A 37 14.62 -9.25 0.72
CA LEU A 37 14.45 -8.16 1.67
C LEU A 37 13.29 -8.40 2.66
N ALA A 38 12.16 -8.92 2.18
CA ALA A 38 11.02 -9.26 3.02
C ALA A 38 11.34 -10.42 3.97
N LEU A 39 12.07 -11.44 3.50
CA LEU A 39 12.49 -12.57 4.33
C LEU A 39 13.49 -12.16 5.40
N GLU A 40 14.45 -11.31 5.08
CA GLU A 40 15.39 -10.75 6.06
C GLU A 40 14.64 -9.93 7.13
N ARG A 41 13.72 -9.05 6.72
CA ARG A 41 12.87 -8.31 7.67
C ARG A 41 12.02 -9.25 8.53
N ALA A 42 11.44 -10.29 7.95
CA ALA A 42 10.65 -11.28 8.68
C ALA A 42 11.50 -12.15 9.63
N ARG A 43 12.77 -12.41 9.29
CA ARG A 43 13.73 -13.07 10.18
C ARG A 43 14.11 -12.19 11.35
N LEU A 44 14.37 -10.91 11.11
CA LEU A 44 14.63 -9.93 12.17
C LEU A 44 13.42 -9.79 13.09
N ALA A 45 12.21 -9.68 12.55
CA ALA A 45 10.97 -9.64 13.32
C ALA A 45 10.79 -10.91 14.18
N ARG A 46 10.99 -12.09 13.60
CA ARG A 46 10.93 -13.36 14.36
C ARG A 46 12.04 -13.49 15.40
N ARG A 47 13.23 -12.94 15.18
CA ARG A 47 14.30 -12.92 16.19
C ARG A 47 13.96 -11.99 17.35
N VAL A 48 13.34 -10.84 17.07
CA VAL A 48 12.82 -9.93 18.11
C VAL A 48 11.71 -10.62 18.88
N GLU A 49 10.75 -11.24 18.21
CA GLU A 49 9.66 -11.99 18.84
C GLU A 49 10.19 -13.20 19.65
N ALA A 50 11.19 -13.92 19.14
CA ALA A 50 11.85 -15.00 19.86
C ALA A 50 12.59 -14.47 21.10
N ALA A 51 13.29 -13.34 21.01
CA ALA A 51 13.93 -12.70 22.17
C ALA A 51 12.90 -12.19 23.20
N THR A 52 11.72 -11.74 22.75
CA THR A 52 10.58 -11.45 23.61
C THR A 52 10.01 -12.73 24.23
N SER A 53 9.92 -13.83 23.49
CA SER A 53 9.39 -15.11 23.97
C SER A 53 10.29 -15.80 25.00
N THR A 54 11.61 -15.59 24.93
CA THR A 54 12.56 -16.05 25.96
C THR A 54 12.37 -15.30 27.28
N GLN A 55 11.67 -14.16 27.29
CA GLN A 55 11.22 -13.49 28.53
C GLN A 55 9.81 -13.90 28.98
N VAL A 56 9.09 -14.74 28.22
CA VAL A 56 7.73 -15.22 28.53
C VAL A 56 7.70 -16.73 28.71
N SER A 57 8.79 -17.32 29.22
CA SER A 57 8.74 -18.67 29.81
C SER A 57 8.57 -18.53 31.33
N GLY A 58 7.39 -18.03 31.71
CA GLY A 58 6.87 -18.05 33.07
C GLY A 58 5.41 -18.47 33.00
N SER A 59 5.16 -19.75 33.21
CA SER A 59 3.85 -20.41 33.21
C SER A 59 2.81 -19.65 34.06
N GLY A 60 1.68 -19.25 33.45
CA GLY A 60 0.50 -18.77 34.17
C GLY A 60 -0.44 -17.89 33.33
N PRO A 61 -1.78 -17.95 33.52
CA PRO A 61 -2.76 -17.17 32.75
C PRO A 61 -2.82 -15.67 33.14
N THR A 62 -1.76 -15.13 33.73
CA THR A 62 -1.68 -13.75 34.18
C THR A 62 -0.34 -13.17 33.76
N ALA A 63 -0.34 -12.54 32.59
CA ALA A 63 0.74 -11.65 32.17
C ALA A 63 0.64 -10.34 32.99
N THR A 64 0.97 -10.41 34.28
CA THR A 64 1.16 -9.23 35.12
C THR A 64 2.65 -8.92 35.17
N LEU A 65 3.09 -7.94 34.38
CA LEU A 65 4.37 -7.26 34.57
C LEU A 65 4.28 -6.44 35.86
N SER A 66 4.34 -7.13 37.01
CA SER A 66 4.41 -6.51 38.33
C SER A 66 5.84 -6.03 38.57
N LEU A 67 6.21 -4.90 37.95
CA LEU A 67 7.34 -4.11 38.43
C LEU A 67 6.90 -3.47 39.75
N GLY A 68 7.53 -3.91 40.84
CA GLY A 68 7.05 -3.74 42.20
C GLY A 68 6.74 -2.29 42.63
N GLY A 69 5.81 -2.19 43.57
CA GLY A 69 5.79 -1.13 44.57
C GLY A 69 4.60 -0.17 44.53
N GLY A 70 3.58 -0.47 45.34
CA GLY A 70 2.76 0.52 46.04
C GLY A 70 1.68 1.25 45.24
N SER A 71 0.50 1.36 45.87
CA SER A 71 -0.79 1.89 45.38
C SER A 71 -0.80 3.22 44.60
N LYS A 72 0.29 3.98 44.49
CA LYS A 72 0.42 5.19 43.64
C LYS A 72 1.06 4.91 42.28
N SER A 73 1.81 3.82 42.15
CA SER A 73 2.51 3.39 40.93
C SER A 73 1.52 2.82 39.89
N ASP A 74 0.41 2.25 40.33
CA ASP A 74 -0.54 1.52 39.48
C ASP A 74 -1.27 2.42 38.45
N TRP A 75 -1.58 3.68 38.81
CA TRP A 75 -2.13 4.66 37.87
C TRP A 75 -1.12 5.08 36.79
N TRP A 76 0.16 5.27 37.18
CA TRP A 76 1.23 5.64 36.26
C TRP A 76 1.60 4.48 35.34
N LEU A 77 1.58 3.24 35.85
CA LEU A 77 1.74 2.04 35.03
C LEU A 77 0.60 1.87 34.02
N LYS A 78 -0.66 2.13 34.42
CA LYS A 78 -1.80 2.13 33.49
C LYS A 78 -1.66 3.17 32.38
N LEU A 79 -1.19 4.38 32.70
CA LEU A 79 -0.88 5.40 31.71
C LEU A 79 0.30 4.99 30.80
N ALA A 80 1.35 4.39 31.38
CA ALA A 80 2.51 3.90 30.63
C ALA A 80 2.14 2.75 29.68
N SER A 81 1.16 1.92 30.05
CA SER A 81 0.60 0.88 29.17
C SER A 81 -0.15 1.45 27.96
N ALA A 82 -0.67 2.69 28.04
CA ALA A 82 -1.34 3.34 26.91
C ALA A 82 -0.34 3.99 25.93
N LEU A 83 0.91 4.21 26.36
CA LEU A 83 1.97 4.82 25.56
C LEU A 83 2.26 4.09 24.22
N PRO A 84 2.42 2.76 24.16
CA PRO A 84 2.63 2.07 22.88
C PRO A 84 1.42 2.15 21.94
N MET A 85 0.20 2.18 22.48
CA MET A 85 -1.03 2.35 21.69
C MET A 85 -1.09 3.75 21.07
N ALA A 86 -0.76 4.78 21.85
CA ALA A 86 -0.66 6.16 21.36
C ALA A 86 0.45 6.33 20.32
N ALA A 87 1.61 5.70 20.52
CA ALA A 87 2.71 5.71 19.56
C ALA A 87 2.33 5.03 18.23
N LEU A 88 1.57 3.93 18.26
CA LEU A 88 1.04 3.28 17.05
C LEU A 88 0.09 4.19 16.29
N VAL A 89 -0.87 4.82 16.97
CA VAL A 89 -1.82 5.74 16.35
C VAL A 89 -1.09 6.95 15.76
N ALA A 90 -0.13 7.53 16.50
CA ALA A 90 0.69 8.62 16.01
C ALA A 90 1.52 8.23 14.79
N GLY A 91 2.16 7.06 14.81
CA GLY A 91 2.91 6.52 13.67
C GLY A 91 2.03 6.27 12.44
N PHE A 92 0.82 5.74 12.64
CA PHE A 92 -0.15 5.52 11.57
C PHE A 92 -0.60 6.84 10.92
N LEU A 93 -0.93 7.86 11.73
CA LEU A 93 -1.30 9.18 11.24
C LEU A 93 -0.15 9.89 10.52
N PHE A 94 1.08 9.76 11.02
CA PHE A 94 2.27 10.34 10.40
C PHE A 94 2.54 9.75 9.01
N ILE A 95 2.44 8.42 8.86
CA ILE A 95 2.58 7.73 7.57
C ILE A 95 1.42 8.09 6.64
N ALA A 96 0.19 8.16 7.15
CA ALA A 96 -0.99 8.52 6.35
C ALA A 96 -0.88 9.95 5.78
N HIS A 97 -0.32 10.91 6.54
CA HIS A 97 -0.12 12.28 6.06
C HIS A 97 0.92 12.37 4.93
N ALA A 98 1.89 11.45 4.88
CA ALA A 98 2.93 11.43 3.85
C ALA A 98 2.39 11.04 2.46
N HIS A 99 1.22 10.40 2.37
CA HIS A 99 0.65 9.95 1.11
C HIS A 99 -0.20 10.99 0.35
N THR A 100 -0.53 12.13 0.96
CA THR A 100 -1.47 13.10 0.36
C THR A 100 -0.82 14.07 -0.64
N ARG A 101 0.50 14.04 -0.87
CA ARG A 101 1.18 15.07 -1.69
C ARG A 101 1.78 14.61 -3.03
N GLN A 102 1.69 13.34 -3.40
CA GLN A 102 2.32 12.87 -4.66
C GLN A 102 1.35 12.57 -5.81
N GLN A 103 0.03 12.63 -5.59
CA GLN A 103 -0.94 12.31 -6.65
C GLN A 103 -1.51 13.52 -7.42
N ILE A 104 -1.23 14.75 -7.01
CA ILE A 104 -1.84 15.94 -7.63
C ILE A 104 -0.97 16.56 -8.74
N ALA A 105 0.35 16.37 -8.72
CA ALA A 105 1.24 16.97 -9.73
C ALA A 105 1.30 16.20 -11.06
N ALA A 106 1.16 14.87 -11.03
CA ALA A 106 1.30 14.04 -12.24
C ALA A 106 0.07 14.08 -13.17
N ALA A 107 -1.11 14.48 -12.66
CA ALA A 107 -2.32 14.59 -13.47
C ALA A 107 -2.42 15.92 -14.25
N ALA A 108 -1.74 16.97 -13.78
CA ALA A 108 -1.81 18.30 -14.39
C ALA A 108 -0.88 18.46 -15.60
N GLU A 109 0.29 17.79 -15.60
CA GLU A 109 1.26 17.90 -16.70
C GLU A 109 0.75 17.24 -18.00
N ILE A 110 0.00 16.14 -17.90
CA ILE A 110 -0.55 15.44 -19.08
C ILE A 110 -1.68 16.26 -19.71
N ASP A 111 -2.55 16.87 -18.91
CA ASP A 111 -3.70 17.65 -19.40
C ASP A 111 -3.27 19.01 -19.98
N ALA A 112 -2.23 19.64 -19.41
CA ALA A 112 -1.65 20.87 -19.94
C ALA A 112 -0.98 20.65 -21.31
N ALA A 113 -0.28 19.53 -21.51
CA ALA A 113 0.29 19.18 -22.80
C ALA A 113 -0.79 18.87 -23.86
N LEU A 114 -1.95 18.35 -23.44
CA LEU A 114 -3.10 18.12 -24.31
C LEU A 114 -3.87 19.42 -24.65
N LEU A 115 -3.93 20.39 -23.73
CA LEU A 115 -4.57 21.69 -23.95
C LEU A 115 -3.66 22.74 -24.62
N SER A 116 -2.34 22.57 -24.57
CA SER A 116 -1.37 23.48 -25.17
C SER A 116 -0.83 23.02 -26.52
N ASP A 117 -1.24 21.84 -27.01
CA ASP A 117 -0.85 21.42 -28.34
C ASP A 117 -1.52 22.32 -29.36
N ASP A 118 -0.69 23.10 -30.05
CA ASP A 118 -1.11 24.11 -31.01
C ASP A 118 -1.66 23.36 -32.23
N VAL A 119 -2.99 23.34 -32.37
CA VAL A 119 -3.63 22.66 -33.51
C VAL A 119 -3.11 23.32 -34.78
N PRO A 120 -2.33 22.60 -35.61
CA PRO A 120 -1.67 23.21 -36.75
C PRO A 120 -2.75 23.72 -37.72
N PRO A 121 -2.55 24.88 -38.38
CA PRO A 121 -3.56 25.55 -39.20
C PRO A 121 -4.11 24.68 -40.36
N VAL A 122 -3.45 23.56 -40.66
CA VAL A 122 -3.92 22.54 -41.62
C VAL A 122 -5.18 21.79 -41.14
N ALA A 123 -5.48 21.74 -39.84
CA ALA A 123 -6.68 21.09 -39.32
C ALA A 123 -7.97 21.84 -39.69
N TYR A 124 -7.88 23.16 -39.90
CA TYR A 124 -8.99 23.98 -40.40
C TYR A 124 -9.25 23.80 -41.90
N SER A 125 -8.39 23.06 -42.61
CA SER A 125 -8.49 22.83 -44.05
C SER A 125 -9.14 21.48 -44.39
N ASP A 126 -9.69 20.76 -43.40
CA ASP A 126 -10.33 19.48 -43.64
C ASP A 126 -11.54 19.64 -44.57
N PRO A 127 -11.62 18.93 -45.71
CA PRO A 127 -12.78 18.96 -46.60
C PRO A 127 -14.13 18.76 -45.90
N GLY A 128 -14.18 18.02 -44.78
CA GLY A 128 -15.39 17.84 -43.98
C GLY A 128 -15.94 19.12 -43.34
N PHE A 129 -15.07 20.05 -42.91
CA PHE A 129 -15.49 21.33 -42.32
C PHE A 129 -16.09 22.28 -43.37
N VAL A 130 -15.58 22.20 -44.61
CA VAL A 130 -16.12 22.95 -45.75
C VAL A 130 -17.52 22.46 -46.12
N GLU A 131 -17.81 21.17 -45.94
CA GLU A 131 -19.14 20.60 -46.15
C GLU A 131 -20.14 21.01 -45.05
N PHE A 132 -19.68 21.11 -43.80
CA PHE A 132 -20.46 21.65 -42.68
C PHE A 132 -20.88 23.11 -42.91
N LEU A 133 -19.98 23.95 -43.43
CA LEU A 133 -20.30 25.36 -43.77
C LEU A 133 -21.24 25.49 -44.98
N LYS A 134 -21.30 24.48 -45.84
CA LYS A 134 -22.17 24.46 -47.03
C LYS A 134 -23.57 23.94 -46.74
N THR A 135 -23.83 23.42 -45.55
CA THR A 135 -25.15 22.98 -45.14
C THR A 135 -25.79 24.09 -44.28
N PRO A 136 -26.49 25.07 -44.88
CA PRO A 136 -27.36 25.93 -44.11
C PRO A 136 -28.37 25.03 -43.41
N ARG A 137 -28.35 25.03 -42.08
CA ARG A 137 -29.47 24.50 -41.30
C ARG A 137 -30.64 25.45 -41.53
N ASP A 138 -31.66 24.96 -42.23
CA ASP A 138 -33.01 25.52 -42.21
C ASP A 138 -33.58 25.51 -40.78
#